data_AF-A0A2L1KLD3-F1
#
_entry.id   AF-A0A2L1KLD3-F1
#
_cell.length_a   1.000
_cell.length_b   1.000
_cell.length_c   1.000
_cell.angle_alpha   90.00
_cell.angle_beta   90.00
_cell.angle_gamma   90.00
#
_symmetry.space_group_name_H-M   'P 1'
#
loop_
_entity.id
_entity.type
_entity.pdbx_description
1 polymer ?
#
loop_
_entity_poly.entity_id
_entity_poly.type
_entity_poly.pdbx_seq_one_letter_code
_entity_poly.pdbx_strand_id
1 'polypeptide(L)'
;MKAQTWRRTALAAYILAGASLTVAGYTVATTEANANALYRFAEHDNDAYSARSRSIAEGITAAALRGQGDGVPDAADWPRIIPQVIPSAVNVAALPFVTRPDDESRVWLVPGVQSNPATAALGAVRFWLKSRDQEPRHWQTIGSGAFIADGRYVLTAAHVIDGKSGYRVQTAAGRWLDAELIGLDLRRDVGVLRVSEPGQPIKTGAMPIQGQPVLTIGAPGGRGFSVSVGIVSRYAESARFSADEALQIDAPVTGGNSGGLVVSARGEAVGVVSHSDAAFTQAVPIGTALAVATELIERSR
;
A
#
# COMPACT_ATOMS: atom_id res chain seq x y z
N MET A 1 -46.81 -2.52 -14.86
CA MET A 1 -45.90 -3.33 -13.98
C MET A 1 -44.71 -4.00 -14.70
N LYS A 2 -44.30 -3.61 -15.93
CA LYS A 2 -43.17 -4.26 -16.65
C LYS A 2 -41.88 -3.41 -16.77
N ALA A 3 -41.90 -2.13 -16.39
CA ALA A 3 -40.77 -1.21 -16.56
C ALA A 3 -39.79 -1.16 -15.35
N GLN A 4 -40.15 -1.72 -14.19
CA GLN A 4 -39.26 -1.76 -13.02
C GLN A 4 -38.33 -2.99 -13.01
N THR A 5 -38.67 -4.03 -13.78
CA THR A 5 -37.96 -5.30 -13.79
C THR A 5 -36.65 -5.20 -14.59
N TRP A 6 -36.67 -4.60 -15.79
CA TRP A 6 -35.46 -4.49 -16.64
C TRP A 6 -34.35 -3.64 -16.01
N ARG A 7 -34.72 -2.59 -15.24
CA ARG A 7 -33.74 -1.75 -14.53
C ARG A 7 -33.05 -2.50 -13.39
N ARG A 8 -33.75 -3.40 -12.71
CA ARG A 8 -33.18 -4.28 -11.67
C ARG A 8 -32.29 -5.35 -12.29
N THR A 9 -32.68 -5.90 -13.44
CA THR A 9 -31.88 -6.87 -14.19
C THR A 9 -30.59 -6.24 -14.76
N ALA A 10 -30.67 -5.01 -15.29
CA ALA A 10 -29.50 -4.28 -15.79
C ALA A 10 -28.53 -3.90 -14.66
N LEU A 11 -29.05 -3.49 -13.50
CA LEU A 11 -28.24 -3.19 -12.32
C LEU A 11 -27.56 -4.46 -11.76
N ALA A 12 -28.27 -5.58 -11.71
CA ALA A 12 -27.70 -6.86 -11.32
C ALA A 12 -26.61 -7.34 -12.30
N ALA A 13 -26.82 -7.17 -13.61
CA ALA A 13 -25.81 -7.47 -14.63
C ALA A 13 -24.57 -6.57 -14.52
N TYR A 14 -24.75 -5.28 -14.18
CA TYR A 14 -23.65 -4.34 -13.96
C TYR A 14 -22.85 -4.68 -12.68
N ILE A 15 -23.54 -5.05 -11.59
CA ILE A 15 -22.89 -5.49 -10.34
C ILE A 15 -22.15 -6.82 -10.55
N LEU A 16 -22.74 -7.76 -11.31
CA LEU A 16 -22.11 -9.03 -11.66
C LEU A 16 -20.91 -8.84 -12.60
N ALA A 17 -20.99 -7.93 -13.57
CA ALA A 17 -19.88 -7.56 -14.45
C ALA A 17 -18.74 -6.88 -13.67
N GLY A 18 -19.08 -6.01 -12.72
CA GLY A 18 -18.12 -5.37 -11.82
C GLY A 18 -17.41 -6.37 -10.90
N ALA A 19 -18.14 -7.34 -10.35
CA ALA A 19 -17.57 -8.38 -9.50
C ALA A 19 -16.74 -9.43 -10.28
N SER A 20 -17.12 -9.71 -11.52
CA SER A 20 -16.39 -10.66 -12.38
C SER A 20 -15.12 -10.05 -12.98
N LEU A 21 -15.00 -8.73 -13.12
CA LEU A 21 -13.74 -8.07 -13.47
C LEU A 21 -12.70 -8.17 -12.34
N THR A 22 -13.12 -8.12 -11.08
CA THR A 22 -12.26 -8.35 -9.91
C THR A 22 -11.77 -9.80 -9.82
N VAL A 23 -12.59 -10.74 -10.30
CA VAL A 23 -12.22 -12.17 -10.40
C VAL A 23 -11.38 -12.44 -11.66
N ALA A 24 -11.61 -11.72 -12.76
CA ALA A 24 -10.88 -11.90 -14.02
C ALA A 24 -9.38 -11.60 -13.87
N GLY A 25 -9.01 -10.57 -13.08
CA GLY A 25 -7.62 -10.30 -12.72
C GLY A 25 -6.99 -11.41 -11.86
N TYR A 26 -7.80 -12.14 -11.08
CA TYR A 26 -7.36 -13.27 -10.28
C TYR A 26 -7.22 -14.56 -11.12
N THR A 27 -8.02 -14.71 -12.19
CA THR A 27 -8.06 -15.92 -13.02
C THR A 27 -6.90 -16.05 -14.02
N VAL A 28 -6.15 -14.99 -14.27
CA VAL A 28 -4.95 -15.08 -15.15
C VAL A 28 -3.77 -15.76 -14.44
N ALA A 29 -3.84 -15.95 -13.11
CA ALA A 29 -2.73 -16.46 -12.30
C ALA A 29 -2.76 -17.96 -11.94
N THR A 30 -3.79 -18.75 -12.30
CA THR A 30 -3.86 -20.17 -11.89
C THR A 30 -4.45 -21.10 -12.98
N THR A 31 -3.59 -21.72 -13.78
CA THR A 31 -3.94 -22.26 -15.11
C THR A 31 -4.58 -23.66 -15.18
N GLU A 32 -5.05 -24.28 -14.09
CA GLU A 32 -5.77 -25.58 -14.19
C GLU A 32 -7.16 -25.59 -13.53
N ALA A 33 -7.33 -24.94 -12.37
CA ALA A 33 -8.63 -24.84 -11.73
C ALA A 33 -9.63 -23.97 -12.54
N ASN A 34 -9.11 -23.02 -13.31
CA ASN A 34 -9.91 -22.03 -14.05
C ASN A 34 -10.51 -22.60 -15.34
N ALA A 35 -9.88 -23.60 -15.97
CA ALA A 35 -10.45 -24.28 -17.13
C ALA A 35 -11.75 -25.02 -16.76
N ASN A 36 -11.77 -25.67 -15.59
CA ASN A 36 -12.95 -26.37 -15.08
C ASN A 36 -14.06 -25.42 -14.60
N ALA A 37 -13.72 -24.24 -14.07
CA ALA A 37 -14.70 -23.23 -13.66
C ALA A 37 -15.37 -22.55 -14.87
N LEU A 38 -14.59 -22.24 -15.92
CA LEU A 38 -15.10 -21.70 -17.18
C LEU A 38 -15.97 -22.70 -17.95
N TYR A 39 -15.62 -24.00 -17.91
CA TYR A 39 -16.43 -25.06 -18.50
C TYR A 39 -17.83 -25.14 -17.87
N ARG A 40 -17.93 -25.05 -16.54
CA ARG A 40 -19.21 -25.11 -15.81
C ARG A 40 -20.05 -23.83 -15.98
N PHE A 41 -19.42 -22.69 -16.22
CA PHE A 41 -20.14 -21.43 -16.48
C PHE A 41 -20.67 -21.36 -17.93
N ALA A 42 -19.98 -21.98 -18.89
CA ALA A 42 -20.40 -22.04 -20.28
C ALA A 42 -21.61 -22.97 -20.55
N GLU A 43 -22.04 -23.72 -19.54
CA GLU A 43 -23.15 -24.67 -19.60
C GLU A 43 -24.51 -24.04 -19.27
N HIS A 44 -24.55 -22.81 -18.69
CA HIS A 44 -25.80 -22.28 -18.11
C HIS A 44 -26.43 -21.02 -18.76
N ASP A 45 -25.85 -20.33 -19.75
CA ASP A 45 -26.66 -19.30 -20.46
C ASP A 45 -26.13 -18.85 -21.85
N ASN A 46 -27.11 -18.72 -22.77
CA ASN A 46 -27.16 -18.15 -24.13
C ASN A 46 -25.96 -18.33 -25.12
N ASP A 47 -26.25 -19.00 -26.23
CA ASP A 47 -25.32 -19.66 -27.16
C ASP A 47 -24.30 -18.74 -27.87
N ALA A 48 -24.60 -17.46 -28.05
CA ALA A 48 -23.71 -16.54 -28.78
C ALA A 48 -22.53 -16.03 -27.94
N TYR A 49 -22.76 -15.77 -26.64
CA TYR A 49 -21.73 -15.26 -25.74
C TYR A 49 -20.80 -16.38 -25.25
N SER A 50 -21.36 -17.58 -25.04
CA SER A 50 -20.60 -18.78 -24.68
C SER A 50 -19.70 -19.26 -25.82
N ALA A 51 -20.14 -19.15 -27.09
CA ALA A 51 -19.32 -19.50 -28.25
C ALA A 51 -18.10 -18.58 -28.42
N ARG A 52 -18.28 -17.26 -28.27
CA ARG A 52 -17.16 -16.30 -28.34
C ARG A 52 -16.18 -16.49 -27.19
N SER A 53 -16.70 -16.72 -25.98
CA SER A 53 -15.87 -16.97 -24.80
C SER A 53 -15.10 -18.30 -24.91
N ARG A 54 -15.72 -19.36 -25.44
CA ARG A 54 -15.03 -20.62 -25.78
C ARG A 54 -13.94 -20.40 -26.81
N SER A 55 -14.21 -19.68 -27.90
CA SER A 55 -13.18 -19.43 -28.94
C SER A 55 -11.96 -18.65 -28.42
N ILE A 56 -12.18 -17.73 -27.48
CA ILE A 56 -11.10 -16.97 -26.83
C ILE A 56 -10.34 -17.88 -25.85
N ALA A 57 -11.03 -18.68 -25.04
CA ALA A 57 -10.39 -19.62 -24.11
C ALA A 57 -9.61 -20.73 -24.84
N GLU A 58 -10.16 -21.27 -25.93
CA GLU A 58 -9.50 -22.23 -26.81
C GLU A 58 -8.30 -21.60 -27.51
N GLY A 59 -8.41 -20.35 -27.96
CA GLY A 59 -7.30 -19.59 -28.56
C GLY A 59 -6.15 -19.37 -27.58
N ILE A 60 -6.46 -18.96 -26.34
CA ILE A 60 -5.47 -18.74 -25.27
C ILE A 60 -4.82 -20.07 -24.85
N THR A 61 -5.62 -21.12 -24.66
CA THR A 61 -5.12 -22.44 -24.27
C THR A 61 -4.26 -23.06 -25.37
N ALA A 62 -4.67 -22.93 -26.63
CA ALA A 62 -3.90 -23.45 -27.76
C ALA A 62 -2.65 -22.62 -28.07
N ALA A 63 -2.62 -21.33 -27.71
CA ALA A 63 -1.40 -20.51 -27.77
C ALA A 63 -0.43 -20.89 -26.64
N ALA A 64 -0.93 -21.09 -25.41
CA ALA A 64 -0.14 -21.54 -24.27
C ALA A 64 0.45 -22.95 -24.47
N LEU A 65 -0.32 -23.89 -25.02
CA LEU A 65 0.12 -25.26 -25.29
C LEU A 65 1.13 -25.36 -26.44
N ARG A 66 1.13 -24.40 -27.37
CA ARG A 66 2.07 -24.40 -28.52
C ARG A 66 3.39 -23.72 -28.22
N GLY A 67 3.56 -23.08 -27.05
CA GLY A 67 4.76 -22.29 -26.75
C GLY A 67 5.03 -21.16 -27.75
N GLN A 68 4.07 -20.83 -28.62
CA GLN A 68 4.17 -19.81 -29.66
C GLN A 68 3.66 -18.48 -29.14
N GLY A 69 4.20 -18.06 -28.00
CA GLY A 69 3.93 -16.78 -27.36
C GLY A 69 4.91 -15.70 -27.78
N ASP A 70 5.31 -15.63 -29.05
CA ASP A 70 6.13 -14.52 -29.54
C ASP A 70 5.26 -13.25 -29.53
N GLY A 71 5.25 -12.55 -28.39
CA GLY A 71 4.50 -11.31 -28.17
C GLY A 71 3.65 -11.24 -26.91
N VAL A 72 3.52 -12.32 -26.13
CA VAL A 72 3.00 -12.23 -24.76
C VAL A 72 4.21 -11.97 -23.85
N PRO A 73 4.28 -10.85 -23.10
CA PRO A 73 5.36 -10.64 -22.16
C PRO A 73 5.47 -11.85 -21.23
N ASP A 74 6.67 -12.40 -21.04
CA ASP A 74 6.89 -13.48 -20.09
C ASP A 74 6.20 -13.15 -18.77
N ALA A 75 5.33 -14.06 -18.30
CA ALA A 75 4.65 -13.88 -17.03
C ALA A 75 5.70 -13.72 -15.92
N ALA A 76 5.55 -12.69 -15.10
CA ALA A 76 6.50 -12.39 -14.04
C ALA A 76 6.61 -13.57 -13.05
N ASP A 77 7.83 -14.07 -12.83
CA ASP A 77 8.11 -15.16 -11.89
C ASP A 77 8.21 -14.61 -10.45
N TRP A 78 7.06 -14.24 -9.88
CA TRP A 78 6.97 -13.69 -8.54
C TRP A 78 7.54 -14.60 -7.44
N PRO A 79 7.33 -15.93 -7.43
CA PRO A 79 7.94 -16.82 -6.44
C PRO A 79 9.46 -16.75 -6.41
N ARG A 80 10.11 -16.49 -7.55
CA ARG A 80 11.56 -16.28 -7.61
C ARG A 80 11.98 -14.89 -7.15
N ILE A 81 11.18 -13.86 -7.45
CA ILE A 81 11.53 -12.45 -7.19
C ILE A 81 11.28 -12.05 -5.73
N ILE A 82 10.13 -12.43 -5.17
CA ILE A 82 9.67 -12.00 -3.84
C ILE A 82 10.72 -12.24 -2.74
N PRO A 83 11.34 -13.44 -2.62
CA PRO A 83 12.34 -13.70 -1.59
C PRO A 83 13.60 -12.82 -1.69
N GLN A 84 13.91 -12.31 -2.88
CA GLN A 84 15.07 -11.44 -3.12
C GLN A 84 14.80 -9.99 -2.69
N VAL A 85 13.53 -9.57 -2.78
CA VAL A 85 13.12 -8.17 -2.59
C VAL A 85 12.59 -7.91 -1.18
N ILE A 86 11.83 -8.84 -0.59
CA ILE A 86 11.24 -8.70 0.76
C ILE A 86 12.24 -8.25 1.83
N PRO A 87 13.50 -8.75 1.88
CA PRO A 87 14.47 -8.29 2.88
C PRO A 87 14.79 -6.80 2.84
N SER A 88 14.49 -6.12 1.73
CA SER A 88 14.66 -4.68 1.57
C SER A 88 13.49 -3.87 2.14
N ALA A 89 12.35 -4.50 2.41
CA ALA A 89 11.16 -3.86 2.95
C ALA A 89 11.18 -3.84 4.49
N VAL A 90 10.58 -2.79 5.07
CA VAL A 90 10.44 -2.61 6.51
C VAL A 90 9.04 -2.17 6.91
N ASN A 91 8.63 -2.49 8.14
CA ASN A 91 7.47 -1.89 8.79
C ASN A 91 7.94 -0.66 9.53
N VAL A 92 7.21 0.45 9.40
CA VAL A 92 7.52 1.68 10.12
C VAL A 92 6.57 1.78 11.32
N ALA A 93 7.14 1.93 12.51
CA ALA A 93 6.42 2.16 13.74
C ALA A 93 6.83 3.49 14.37
N ALA A 94 5.87 4.15 15.01
CA ALA A 94 6.13 5.36 15.79
C ALA A 94 5.38 5.36 17.11
N LEU A 95 5.80 6.23 18.03
CA LEU A 95 5.00 6.55 19.19
C LEU A 95 3.95 7.58 18.78
N PRO A 96 2.66 7.33 19.03
CA PRO A 96 1.66 8.37 18.86
C PRO A 96 1.95 9.52 19.83
N PHE A 97 1.81 10.76 19.37
CA PHE A 97 1.65 11.85 20.32
C PHE A 97 0.35 11.62 21.07
N VAL A 98 0.40 11.60 22.39
CA VAL A 98 -0.79 11.70 23.22
C VAL A 98 -1.34 13.10 22.99
N THR A 99 -2.37 13.22 22.15
CA THR A 99 -3.31 14.34 22.27
C THR A 99 -3.74 14.35 23.73
N ARG A 100 -3.60 15.48 24.42
CA ARG A 100 -4.06 15.60 25.81
C ARG A 100 -5.50 15.03 25.89
N PRO A 101 -5.86 14.26 26.93
CA PRO A 101 -7.21 13.67 27.05
C PRO A 101 -8.32 14.70 27.39
N ASP A 102 -8.20 15.96 26.99
CA ASP A 102 -9.16 17.01 27.34
C ASP A 102 -10.29 17.23 26.33
N ASP A 103 -10.25 16.65 25.13
CA ASP A 103 -11.29 16.93 24.11
C ASP A 103 -12.62 16.17 24.27
N GLU A 104 -12.72 15.20 25.20
CA GLU A 104 -13.98 14.45 25.41
C GLU A 104 -14.68 14.72 26.76
N SER A 105 -14.10 15.56 27.63
CA SER A 105 -14.72 15.87 28.92
C SER A 105 -15.53 17.17 28.86
N ARG A 106 -16.81 17.06 28.44
CA ARG A 106 -17.80 18.17 28.45
C ARG A 106 -18.08 18.77 29.85
N VAL A 107 -17.39 18.31 30.89
CA VAL A 107 -17.50 18.80 32.28
C VAL A 107 -16.95 20.22 32.43
N TRP A 108 -15.99 20.63 31.59
CA TRP A 108 -15.42 21.99 31.61
C TRP A 108 -16.32 23.08 31.04
N LEU A 109 -17.42 22.71 30.38
CA LEU A 109 -18.41 23.63 29.78
C LEU A 109 -19.52 24.05 30.76
N VAL A 110 -19.50 23.58 32.02
CA VAL A 110 -20.46 24.01 33.05
C VAL A 110 -19.99 25.32 33.67
N PRO A 111 -20.74 26.44 33.51
CA PRO A 111 -20.38 27.71 34.15
C PRO A 111 -20.33 27.55 35.67
N GLY A 112 -19.22 27.98 36.31
CA GLY A 112 -19.01 27.92 37.76
C GLY A 112 -18.09 26.79 38.26
N VAL A 113 -17.73 25.82 37.42
CA VAL A 113 -16.73 24.77 37.77
C VAL A 113 -15.29 25.31 37.69
N GLN A 114 -15.05 26.34 36.88
CA GLN A 114 -13.73 26.89 36.57
C GLN A 114 -13.11 27.73 37.71
N SER A 115 -13.91 28.19 38.68
CA SER A 115 -13.48 29.16 39.70
C SER A 115 -13.35 28.58 41.11
N ASN A 116 -13.52 27.28 41.30
CA ASN A 116 -13.42 26.66 42.61
C ASN A 116 -12.03 26.02 42.84
N PRO A 117 -11.19 26.54 43.75
CA PRO A 117 -9.86 26.00 44.03
C PRO A 117 -9.90 24.54 44.53
N ALA A 118 -11.00 24.11 45.17
CA ALA A 118 -11.17 22.72 45.59
C ALA A 118 -11.30 21.76 44.39
N THR A 119 -11.93 22.22 43.30
CA THR A 119 -12.12 21.42 42.08
C THR A 119 -10.83 21.35 41.26
N ALA A 120 -10.03 22.41 41.25
CA ALA A 120 -8.69 22.41 40.67
C ALA A 120 -7.74 21.47 41.43
N ALA A 121 -7.78 21.49 42.77
CA ALA A 121 -6.99 20.59 43.61
C ALA A 121 -7.42 19.11 43.43
N LEU A 122 -8.72 18.83 43.39
CA LEU A 122 -9.25 17.49 43.10
C LEU A 122 -8.89 17.03 41.67
N GLY A 123 -8.87 17.94 40.70
CA GLY A 123 -8.41 17.69 39.33
C GLY A 123 -6.93 17.32 39.28
N ALA A 124 -6.09 18.06 40.00
CA ALA A 124 -4.65 17.79 40.10
C ALA A 124 -4.35 16.47 40.83
N VAL A 125 -5.08 16.15 41.91
CA VAL A 125 -4.95 14.89 42.64
C VAL A 125 -5.47 13.72 41.79
N ARG A 126 -6.59 13.86 41.08
CA ARG A 126 -7.06 12.85 40.12
C ARG A 126 -6.08 12.65 38.98
N PHE A 127 -5.49 13.73 38.46
CA PHE A 127 -4.45 13.66 37.43
C PHE A 127 -3.22 12.93 37.97
N TRP A 128 -2.76 13.22 39.19
CA TRP A 128 -1.62 12.56 39.83
C TRP A 128 -1.89 11.07 40.12
N LEU A 129 -3.11 10.73 40.55
CA LEU A 129 -3.54 9.34 40.75
C LEU A 129 -3.70 8.59 39.41
N LYS A 130 -4.16 9.25 38.34
CA LYS A 130 -4.37 8.65 37.02
C LYS A 130 -3.09 8.61 36.17
N SER A 131 -2.11 9.47 36.44
CA SER A 131 -0.78 9.44 35.81
C SER A 131 0.16 8.40 36.42
N ARG A 132 -0.29 7.67 37.45
CA ARG A 132 0.31 6.39 37.85
C ARG A 132 -0.05 5.24 36.90
N ASP A 133 -1.10 5.40 36.10
CA ASP A 133 -1.47 4.51 35.00
C ASP A 133 -1.04 5.13 33.67
N GLN A 134 0.24 5.51 33.54
CA GLN A 134 0.79 5.69 32.19
C GLN A 134 0.75 4.31 31.54
N GLU A 135 -0.25 4.07 30.68
CA GLU A 135 -0.14 2.97 29.74
C GLU A 135 1.22 3.11 29.05
N PRO A 136 2.01 2.03 28.96
CA PRO A 136 3.27 2.05 28.23
C PRO A 136 3.01 2.71 26.87
N ARG A 137 3.85 3.66 26.44
CA ARG A 137 3.74 4.17 25.08
C ARG A 137 3.94 2.99 24.12
N HIS A 138 2.84 2.42 23.64
CA HIS A 138 2.89 1.26 22.78
C HIS A 138 3.27 1.73 21.38
N TRP A 139 4.31 1.10 20.83
CA TRP A 139 4.71 1.31 19.44
C TRP A 139 3.55 0.93 18.53
N GLN A 140 3.13 1.86 17.68
CA GLN A 140 2.08 1.61 16.69
C GLN A 140 2.72 1.50 15.32
N THR A 141 2.39 0.44 14.58
CA THR A 141 2.79 0.35 13.17
C THR A 141 1.93 1.33 12.36
N ILE A 142 2.59 2.26 11.68
CA ILE A 142 1.97 3.39 10.99
C ILE A 142 2.07 3.28 9.47
N GLY A 143 2.97 2.44 8.96
CA GLY A 143 3.13 2.20 7.53
C GLY A 143 4.28 1.26 7.20
N SER A 144 4.76 1.36 5.97
CA SER A 144 5.85 0.56 5.42
C SER A 144 6.98 1.45 4.90
N GLY A 145 8.12 0.85 4.59
CA GLY A 145 9.28 1.54 4.05
C GLY A 145 10.21 0.57 3.32
N ALA A 146 11.30 1.11 2.78
CA ALA A 146 12.36 0.32 2.17
C ALA A 146 13.75 0.87 2.47
N PHE A 147 14.71 -0.02 2.69
CA PHE A 147 16.11 0.35 2.77
C PHE A 147 16.62 0.85 1.41
N ILE A 148 17.34 1.97 1.41
CA ILE A 148 17.94 2.59 0.23
C ILE A 148 19.44 2.85 0.45
N ALA A 149 20.13 3.28 -0.62
CA ALA A 149 21.55 3.63 -0.60
C ALA A 149 22.44 2.48 -0.07
N ASP A 150 23.18 2.70 1.02
CA ASP A 150 24.04 1.72 1.68
C ASP A 150 23.30 0.88 2.76
N GLY A 151 21.96 0.96 2.77
CA GLY A 151 21.11 0.27 3.73
C GLY A 151 20.89 1.03 5.04
N ARG A 152 21.52 2.21 5.25
CA ARG A 152 21.38 3.00 6.48
C ARG A 152 20.19 3.95 6.48
N TYR A 153 19.50 4.09 5.35
CA TYR A 153 18.35 4.96 5.21
C TYR A 153 17.14 4.14 4.81
N VAL A 154 15.98 4.52 5.33
CA VAL A 154 14.67 3.97 4.99
C VAL A 154 13.86 5.07 4.31
N LEU A 155 13.43 4.77 3.09
CA LEU A 155 12.47 5.55 2.33
C LEU A 155 11.05 5.14 2.75
N THR A 156 10.17 6.10 2.99
CA THR A 156 8.75 5.89 3.32
C THR A 156 7.90 7.04 2.78
N ALA A 157 6.58 6.98 2.98
CA ALA A 157 5.70 8.08 2.62
C ALA A 157 5.74 9.17 3.70
N ALA A 158 5.75 10.44 3.29
CA ALA A 158 5.84 11.56 4.24
C ALA A 158 4.65 11.59 5.20
N HIS A 159 3.43 11.38 4.69
CA HIS A 159 2.22 11.41 5.52
C HIS A 159 2.16 10.28 6.58
N VAL A 160 2.93 9.20 6.41
CA VAL A 160 3.02 8.12 7.40
C VAL A 160 3.71 8.61 8.66
N ILE A 161 4.79 9.36 8.49
CA ILE A 161 5.67 9.82 9.57
C ILE A 161 5.36 11.25 10.03
N ASP A 162 4.53 11.98 9.29
CA ASP A 162 4.17 13.36 9.64
C ASP A 162 3.50 13.46 11.02
N GLY A 163 3.93 14.45 11.80
CA GLY A 163 3.42 14.71 13.14
C GLY A 163 3.57 13.54 14.12
N LYS A 164 4.52 12.62 13.92
CA LYS A 164 4.84 11.50 14.85
C LYS A 164 6.15 11.74 15.60
N SER A 165 6.36 10.99 16.69
CA SER A 165 7.57 11.07 17.52
C SER A 165 8.13 9.69 17.80
N GLY A 166 9.47 9.58 17.79
CA GLY A 166 10.17 8.31 18.01
C GLY A 166 9.87 7.29 16.92
N TYR A 167 10.88 6.84 16.19
CA TYR A 167 10.68 5.91 15.08
C TYR A 167 11.44 4.61 15.33
N ARG A 168 10.81 3.52 14.93
CA ARG A 168 11.44 2.21 14.81
C ARG A 168 11.03 1.58 13.50
N VAL A 169 11.91 0.75 12.98
CA VAL A 169 11.59 -0.06 11.81
C VAL A 169 11.73 -1.54 12.15
N GLN A 170 10.80 -2.36 11.65
CA GLN A 170 10.90 -3.80 11.73
C GLN A 170 11.32 -4.34 10.37
N THR A 171 12.43 -5.05 10.33
CA THR A 171 12.90 -5.76 9.12
C THR A 171 11.97 -6.94 8.78
N ALA A 172 12.03 -7.43 7.54
CA ALA A 172 11.35 -8.67 7.15
C ALA A 172 11.72 -9.90 7.97
N ALA A 173 12.92 -9.91 8.56
CA ALA A 173 13.36 -10.96 9.49
C ALA A 173 12.80 -10.79 10.91
N GLY A 174 11.99 -9.75 11.17
CA GLY A 174 11.37 -9.48 12.47
C GLY A 174 12.23 -8.66 13.44
N ARG A 175 13.48 -8.32 13.08
CA ARG A 175 14.38 -7.49 13.90
C ARG A 175 13.91 -6.04 13.92
N TRP A 176 13.85 -5.44 15.11
CA TRP A 176 13.57 -4.02 15.31
C TRP A 176 14.85 -3.19 15.33
N LEU A 177 14.84 -2.07 14.63
CA LEU A 177 15.93 -1.09 14.59
C LEU A 177 15.41 0.27 15.04
N ASP A 178 16.20 1.00 15.81
CA ASP A 178 15.90 2.39 16.13
C ASP A 178 16.11 3.25 14.89
N ALA A 179 15.25 4.26 14.73
CA ALA A 179 15.26 5.13 13.57
C ALA A 179 15.11 6.61 13.95
N GLU A 180 15.84 7.47 13.24
CA GLU A 180 15.82 8.92 13.38
C GLU A 180 15.21 9.55 12.13
N LEU A 181 14.36 10.56 12.31
CA LEU A 181 13.83 11.33 11.19
C LEU A 181 14.93 12.23 10.61
N ILE A 182 15.28 12.00 9.34
CA ILE A 182 16.20 12.87 8.59
C ILE A 182 15.44 14.05 7.99
N GLY A 183 14.25 13.77 7.45
CA GLY A 183 13.38 14.79 6.90
C GLY A 183 12.21 14.18 6.14
N LEU A 184 11.29 15.06 5.75
CA LEU A 184 10.13 14.71 4.94
C LEU A 184 9.75 15.86 4.01
N ASP A 185 9.16 15.51 2.87
CA ASP A 185 8.57 16.42 1.90
C ASP A 185 7.11 16.04 1.68
N LEU A 186 6.20 16.77 2.34
CA LEU A 186 4.75 16.55 2.23
C LEU A 186 4.22 16.84 0.82
N ARG A 187 4.88 17.69 0.03
CA ARG A 187 4.41 18.04 -1.31
C ARG A 187 4.60 16.88 -2.29
N ARG A 188 5.63 16.07 -2.07
CA ARG A 188 6.00 14.93 -2.92
C ARG A 188 5.74 13.58 -2.25
N ASP A 189 5.22 13.61 -1.03
CA ASP A 189 4.93 12.47 -0.16
C ASP A 189 6.12 11.53 0.10
N VAL A 190 7.31 12.10 0.30
CA VAL A 190 8.54 11.33 0.55
C VAL A 190 9.10 11.63 1.93
N GLY A 191 9.37 10.59 2.72
CA GLY A 191 10.02 10.67 4.02
C GLY A 191 11.29 9.82 4.08
N VAL A 192 12.29 10.28 4.84
CA VAL A 192 13.53 9.55 5.06
C VAL A 192 13.79 9.39 6.55
N LEU A 193 14.03 8.13 6.94
CA LEU A 193 14.52 7.78 8.26
C LEU A 193 15.94 7.24 8.17
N ARG A 194 16.80 7.51 9.14
CA ARG A 194 18.11 6.87 9.31
C ARG A 194 18.00 5.79 10.36
N VAL A 195 18.52 4.59 10.06
CA VAL A 195 18.45 3.44 10.97
C VAL A 195 19.77 3.20 11.69
N SER A 196 19.69 2.59 12.87
CA SER A 196 20.85 2.26 13.71
C SER A 196 21.81 1.25 13.07
N GLU A 197 21.29 0.31 12.28
CA GLU A 197 22.04 -0.73 11.60
C GLU A 197 21.61 -0.84 10.13
N PRO A 198 22.53 -1.11 9.19
CA PRO A 198 22.19 -1.21 7.78
C PRO A 198 21.32 -2.46 7.50
N GLY A 199 20.33 -2.29 6.64
CA GLY A 199 19.55 -3.37 6.03
C GLY A 199 20.01 -3.71 4.61
N GLN A 200 19.26 -4.56 3.91
CA GLN A 200 19.50 -4.84 2.50
C GLN A 200 18.91 -3.72 1.64
N PRO A 201 19.70 -2.91 0.91
CA PRO A 201 19.15 -1.86 0.07
C PRO A 201 18.41 -2.43 -1.14
N ILE A 202 17.31 -1.79 -1.51
CA ILE A 202 16.54 -2.15 -2.71
C ILE A 202 17.30 -1.75 -3.97
N LYS A 203 17.32 -2.63 -4.98
CA LYS A 203 17.81 -2.30 -6.32
C LYS A 203 16.76 -1.48 -7.06
N THR A 204 17.21 -0.54 -7.86
CA THR A 204 16.35 0.33 -8.67
C THR A 204 16.58 0.04 -10.14
N GLY A 205 15.59 0.32 -10.98
CA GLY A 205 15.62 -0.08 -12.38
C GLY A 205 14.87 0.87 -13.29
N ALA A 206 14.85 0.52 -14.58
CA ALA A 206 14.10 1.31 -15.57
C ALA A 206 12.60 1.26 -15.28
N MET A 207 11.94 2.41 -15.45
CA MET A 207 10.51 2.54 -15.22
C MET A 207 9.71 1.66 -16.20
N PRO A 208 8.72 0.90 -15.71
CA PRO A 208 7.90 0.01 -16.54
C PRO A 208 6.91 0.82 -17.39
N ILE A 209 6.58 0.36 -18.59
CA ILE A 209 5.54 1.00 -19.41
C ILE A 209 4.14 0.54 -18.98
N GLN A 210 3.11 1.29 -19.38
CA GLN A 210 1.71 0.93 -19.13
C GLN A 210 1.41 -0.51 -19.58
N GLY A 211 0.69 -1.26 -18.75
CA GLY A 211 0.37 -2.68 -18.95
C GLY A 211 1.42 -3.66 -18.44
N GLN A 212 2.64 -3.21 -18.08
CA GLN A 212 3.64 -4.11 -17.52
C GLN A 212 3.33 -4.50 -16.07
N PRO A 213 3.65 -5.75 -15.69
CA PRO A 213 3.37 -6.28 -14.37
C PRO A 213 4.24 -5.64 -13.29
N VAL A 214 3.60 -5.35 -12.15
CA VAL A 214 4.21 -4.79 -10.94
C VAL A 214 3.67 -5.48 -9.71
N LEU A 215 4.45 -5.42 -8.63
CA LEU A 215 4.09 -5.96 -7.33
C LEU A 215 4.27 -4.87 -6.26
N THR A 216 3.32 -4.77 -5.33
CA THR A 216 3.47 -3.96 -4.13
C THR A 216 3.84 -4.82 -2.94
N ILE A 217 4.75 -4.34 -2.09
CA ILE A 217 5.17 -4.97 -0.84
C ILE A 217 4.99 -3.99 0.30
N GLY A 218 4.26 -4.39 1.34
CA GLY A 218 4.06 -3.60 2.55
C GLY A 218 3.53 -4.46 3.68
N ALA A 219 3.27 -3.90 4.84
CA ALA A 219 2.74 -4.63 5.99
C ALA A 219 1.44 -4.01 6.53
N PRO A 220 0.29 -4.43 6.00
CA PRO A 220 -1.01 -3.97 6.47
C PRO A 220 -1.18 -4.20 7.97
N GLY A 221 -1.34 -3.12 8.73
CA GLY A 221 -1.51 -3.16 10.18
C GLY A 221 -0.39 -3.87 10.97
N GLY A 222 0.82 -3.99 10.41
CA GLY A 222 1.99 -4.55 11.10
C GLY A 222 1.96 -6.06 11.39
N ARG A 223 1.10 -6.82 10.71
CA ARG A 223 0.91 -8.28 10.94
C ARG A 223 1.81 -9.18 10.10
N GLY A 224 2.83 -8.61 9.46
CA GLY A 224 3.71 -9.28 8.50
C GLY A 224 3.61 -8.66 7.11
N PHE A 225 4.62 -8.92 6.27
CA PHE A 225 4.66 -8.41 4.91
C PHE A 225 3.64 -9.14 4.05
N SER A 226 2.83 -8.36 3.36
CA SER A 226 1.89 -8.77 2.32
C SER A 226 2.39 -8.31 0.97
N VAL A 227 2.00 -9.04 -0.06
CA VAL A 227 2.31 -8.75 -1.45
C VAL A 227 1.01 -8.65 -2.24
N SER A 228 0.94 -7.73 -3.19
CA SER A 228 -0.22 -7.60 -4.09
C SER A 228 0.25 -7.28 -5.51
N VAL A 229 -0.22 -8.05 -6.49
CA VAL A 229 0.20 -7.95 -7.89
C VAL A 229 -0.80 -7.11 -8.67
N GLY A 230 -0.30 -6.36 -9.64
CA GLY A 230 -1.09 -5.63 -10.63
C GLY A 230 -0.25 -5.28 -11.85
N ILE A 231 -0.69 -4.27 -12.58
CA ILE A 231 0.01 -3.66 -13.71
C ILE A 231 0.18 -2.16 -13.52
N VAL A 232 1.07 -1.57 -14.30
CA VAL A 232 1.08 -0.12 -14.52
C VAL A 232 -0.20 0.28 -15.25
N SER A 233 -1.10 1.01 -14.59
CA SER A 233 -2.35 1.46 -15.19
C SER A 233 -2.15 2.71 -16.05
N ARG A 234 -1.32 3.66 -15.59
CA ARG A 234 -0.91 4.86 -16.33
C ARG A 234 0.17 5.63 -15.56
N TYR A 235 0.79 6.59 -16.24
CA TYR A 235 1.51 7.69 -15.63
C TYR A 235 0.64 8.95 -15.69
N ALA A 236 0.56 9.69 -14.60
CA ALA A 236 -0.30 10.87 -14.54
C ALA A 236 0.12 11.84 -13.44
N GLU A 237 -0.18 13.13 -13.62
CA GLU A 237 -0.07 14.11 -12.54
C GLU A 237 -0.88 13.64 -11.30
N SER A 238 -0.28 13.77 -10.12
CA SER A 238 -0.98 13.46 -8.87
C SER A 238 -2.00 14.56 -8.56
N ALA A 239 -3.25 14.18 -8.34
CA ALA A 239 -4.29 15.13 -7.92
C ALA A 239 -4.10 15.61 -6.46
N ARG A 240 -3.27 14.92 -5.67
CA ARG A 240 -3.12 15.16 -4.22
C ARG A 240 -1.74 15.71 -3.84
N PHE A 241 -0.72 15.48 -4.67
CA PHE A 241 0.65 15.88 -4.43
C PHE A 241 1.19 16.64 -5.63
N SER A 242 2.11 17.59 -5.42
CA SER A 242 2.79 18.31 -6.52
C SER A 242 3.88 17.45 -7.16
N ALA A 243 3.66 16.15 -7.29
CA ALA A 243 4.52 15.26 -8.04
C ALA A 243 4.12 15.34 -9.51
N ASP A 244 5.04 15.80 -10.35
CA ASP A 244 4.81 16.05 -11.78
C ASP A 244 4.37 14.77 -12.53
N GLU A 245 4.63 13.58 -11.98
CA GLU A 245 4.16 12.31 -12.54
C GLU A 245 4.06 11.24 -11.43
N ALA A 246 2.85 10.83 -11.06
CA ALA A 246 2.58 9.68 -10.23
C ALA A 246 2.49 8.40 -11.07
N LEU A 247 2.99 7.31 -10.50
CA LEU A 247 2.82 5.96 -11.02
C LEU A 247 1.48 5.41 -10.52
N GLN A 248 0.51 5.25 -11.42
CA GLN A 248 -0.76 4.62 -11.08
C GLN A 248 -0.70 3.12 -11.39
N ILE A 249 -1.11 2.29 -10.43
CA ILE A 249 -1.18 0.84 -10.53
C ILE A 249 -2.55 0.34 -10.06
N ASP A 250 -2.97 -0.84 -10.53
CA ASP A 250 -4.21 -1.49 -10.09
C ASP A 250 -3.98 -2.55 -9.00
N ALA A 251 -2.72 -2.71 -8.56
CA ALA A 251 -2.40 -3.56 -7.43
C ALA A 251 -3.16 -3.08 -6.18
N PRO A 252 -4.01 -3.93 -5.57
CA PRO A 252 -4.83 -3.52 -4.45
C PRO A 252 -3.96 -3.29 -3.22
N VAL A 253 -4.12 -2.14 -2.58
CA VAL A 253 -3.44 -1.83 -1.31
C VAL A 253 -4.46 -1.50 -0.22
N THR A 254 -4.14 -1.88 1.00
CA THR A 254 -4.92 -1.55 2.21
C THR A 254 -4.06 -0.75 3.19
N GLY A 255 -4.68 -0.20 4.23
CA GLY A 255 -3.98 0.61 5.24
C GLY A 255 -2.76 -0.12 5.81
N GLY A 256 -1.60 0.54 5.78
CA GLY A 256 -0.30 0.00 6.19
C GLY A 256 0.67 -0.28 5.04
N ASN A 257 0.21 -0.32 3.79
CA ASN A 257 1.09 -0.41 2.61
C ASN A 257 1.72 0.93 2.21
N SER A 258 1.22 2.07 2.69
CA SER A 258 1.80 3.40 2.43
C SER A 258 3.26 3.45 2.88
N GLY A 259 4.12 3.98 2.02
CA GLY A 259 5.57 3.94 2.11
C GLY A 259 6.21 2.63 1.65
N GLY A 260 5.42 1.60 1.31
CA GLY A 260 5.91 0.32 0.81
C GLY A 260 6.45 0.37 -0.62
N LEU A 261 7.07 -0.72 -1.05
CA LEU A 261 7.70 -0.81 -2.38
C LEU A 261 6.68 -1.11 -3.47
N VAL A 262 6.88 -0.51 -4.64
CA VAL A 262 6.38 -1.01 -5.93
C VAL A 262 7.58 -1.54 -6.71
N VAL A 263 7.53 -2.81 -7.13
CA VAL A 263 8.62 -3.49 -7.83
C VAL A 263 8.18 -4.05 -9.18
N SER A 264 9.08 -4.02 -10.16
CA SER A 264 8.86 -4.62 -11.48
C SER A 264 9.05 -6.14 -11.47
N ALA A 265 8.69 -6.79 -12.57
CA ALA A 265 9.01 -8.19 -12.85
C ALA A 265 10.52 -8.50 -12.91
N ARG A 266 11.41 -7.50 -12.82
CA ARG A 266 12.86 -7.70 -12.67
C ARG A 266 13.33 -7.70 -11.22
N GLY A 267 12.43 -7.48 -10.26
CA GLY A 267 12.78 -7.34 -8.83
C GLY A 267 13.43 -6.00 -8.50
N GLU A 268 13.19 -4.98 -9.32
CA GLU A 268 13.72 -3.63 -9.16
C GLU A 268 12.59 -2.72 -8.65
N ALA A 269 12.89 -1.86 -7.67
CA ALA A 269 11.97 -0.81 -7.26
C ALA A 269 11.72 0.17 -8.40
N VAL A 270 10.43 0.48 -8.58
CA VAL A 270 9.91 1.42 -9.58
C VAL A 270 9.03 2.50 -8.93
N GLY A 271 8.63 2.32 -7.67
CA GLY A 271 7.96 3.36 -6.91
C GLY A 271 7.83 3.07 -5.43
N VAL A 272 7.27 4.05 -4.72
CA VAL A 272 6.89 3.99 -3.31
C VAL A 272 5.39 4.22 -3.21
N VAL A 273 4.67 3.30 -2.59
CA VAL A 273 3.21 3.41 -2.40
C VAL A 273 2.91 4.67 -1.60
N SER A 274 2.04 5.53 -2.10
CA SER A 274 1.61 6.74 -1.42
C SER A 274 0.21 6.52 -0.84
N HIS A 275 -0.83 6.57 -1.67
CA HIS A 275 -2.22 6.37 -1.26
C HIS A 275 -3.02 5.56 -2.29
N SER A 276 -4.23 5.17 -1.92
CA SER A 276 -5.19 4.55 -2.83
C SER A 276 -6.39 5.47 -3.04
N ASP A 277 -6.76 5.69 -4.31
CA ASP A 277 -7.96 6.41 -4.73
C ASP A 277 -9.04 5.39 -5.16
N ALA A 278 -9.42 4.54 -4.20
CA ALA A 278 -10.38 3.45 -4.34
C ALA A 278 -9.98 2.37 -5.37
N ALA A 279 -10.14 2.66 -6.67
CA ALA A 279 -9.92 1.69 -7.75
C ALA A 279 -8.44 1.55 -8.13
N PHE A 280 -7.60 2.53 -7.80
CA PHE A 280 -6.20 2.53 -8.17
C PHE A 280 -5.31 3.00 -7.02
N THR A 281 -4.11 2.44 -6.99
CA THR A 281 -3.04 2.84 -6.09
C THR A 281 -2.16 3.86 -6.79
N GLN A 282 -1.85 4.95 -6.11
CA GLN A 282 -0.87 5.94 -6.54
C GLN A 282 0.46 5.68 -5.81
N ALA A 283 1.54 5.71 -6.58
CA ALA A 283 2.89 5.58 -6.09
C ALA A 283 3.76 6.75 -6.59
N VAL A 284 4.69 7.18 -5.76
CA VAL A 284 5.74 8.12 -6.16
C VAL A 284 6.76 7.32 -6.99
N PRO A 285 7.09 7.72 -8.23
CA PRO A 285 8.13 7.03 -9.00
C PRO A 285 9.45 6.99 -8.25
N ILE A 286 10.18 5.88 -8.37
CA ILE A 286 11.39 5.64 -7.58
C ILE A 286 12.47 6.70 -7.81
N GLY A 287 12.61 7.21 -9.04
CA GLY A 287 13.56 8.26 -9.37
C GLY A 287 13.27 9.55 -8.62
N THR A 288 12.01 9.99 -8.60
CA THR A 288 11.54 11.15 -7.84
C THR A 288 11.76 10.95 -6.35
N ALA A 289 11.39 9.78 -5.81
CA ALA A 289 11.54 9.49 -4.39
C ALA A 289 13.00 9.52 -3.94
N LEU A 290 13.92 9.00 -4.76
CA LEU A 290 15.36 9.03 -4.48
C LEU A 290 15.99 10.41 -4.63
N ALA A 291 15.55 11.21 -5.61
CA ALA A 291 15.98 12.59 -5.74
C ALA A 291 15.62 13.40 -4.48
N VAL A 292 14.36 13.30 -4.03
CA VAL A 292 13.91 13.95 -2.81
C VAL A 292 14.65 13.42 -1.58
N ALA A 293 14.86 12.10 -1.49
CA ALA A 293 15.62 11.52 -0.39
C ALA A 293 17.05 12.06 -0.32
N THR A 294 17.70 12.24 -1.48
CA THR A 294 19.04 12.83 -1.57
C THR A 294 19.04 14.28 -1.08
N GLU A 295 18.09 15.09 -1.54
CA GLU A 295 17.92 16.48 -1.06
C GLU A 295 17.75 16.55 0.46
N LEU A 296 16.92 15.65 1.04
CA LEU A 296 16.67 15.61 2.48
C LEU A 296 17.91 15.20 3.27
N ILE A 297 18.67 14.22 2.79
CA ILE A 297 19.90 13.73 3.43
C ILE A 297 21.00 14.80 3.37
N GLU A 298 21.11 15.54 2.28
CA GLU A 298 22.10 16.61 2.13
C GLU A 298 21.81 17.79 3.05
N ARG A 299 20.53 18.17 3.21
CA ARG A 299 20.12 19.27 4.10
C ARG A 299 20.28 18.97 5.59
N SER A 300 20.38 17.69 5.97
CA SER A 300 20.56 17.28 7.37
C SER A 300 22.02 17.22 7.82
N ARG A 301 22.97 17.41 6.89
CA ARG A 301 24.42 17.44 7.18
C ARG A 301 24.88 18.84 7.53
#